data_AF-X8JQM3-F1
#
_entry.id   AF-X8JQM3-F1
#
_cell.length_a   1.000
_cell.length_b   1.000
_cell.length_c   1.000
_cell.angle_alpha   90.00
_cell.angle_beta   90.00
_cell.angle_gamma   90.00
#
_symmetry.space_group_name_H-M   'P 1'
#
loop_
_entity.id
_entity.type
_entity.pdbx_description
1 polymer ?
#
loop_
_entity_poly.entity_id
_entity_poly.type
_entity_poly.pdbx_seq_one_letter_code
_entity_poly.pdbx_strand_id
1 'polypeptide(L)'
;MIAVPVLLSLATSAFAASASDWQSRSIYQVVTDRFATADGSGPSCNTADRKYCGGTYKGITSHLDYIQGMGFDAIWISPITKNIGGSNGYGEGYHGYWPMDLYNLNDGFGTADDLKELSAALHKRGMYLMVDVVVNHFAATSTPPSLTYGGYSPFNAETDYHPFCFITDFNNQTQVEQCWLGDTTVALSDINTESENVVNTYNTWVKNITSFYSIDGIRIDTVKHVRKDFWPAFVKSSGVFSIGEVLSNETQYTGDYTNYMDAVLDYPSWFAVTQAFASTTGNIALIAQNIPETQKYFKNGGISTGAFLENHDQPRFQSWTTDLSLVKNAMTYTFVTDGIPILYYGQEQGYTGGNEPASREALWFTSYQTQNKPLVEHVSKLNAARKAAIAGDSKFLSTQMKVVANSTHNIAVQKGKLLTALTNVGSQGAAENFELTGTGYSANEQLVDIISCTNVTADASGNVNVALKGGNPQVIIPVSQLSGSGLCGSAKSAVTTSSGSNNGASTVGFASAILAAAIGVVGVLPFLF
;
A
#
# COMPACT_ATOMS: atom_id res chain seq x y z
N MET A 1 16.97 -58.77 1.01
CA MET A 1 16.58 -57.58 1.79
C MET A 1 16.81 -56.37 0.91
N ILE A 2 15.73 -55.75 0.41
CA ILE A 2 15.80 -54.57 -0.45
C ILE A 2 15.61 -53.36 0.46
N ALA A 3 16.63 -52.52 0.55
CA ALA A 3 16.58 -51.27 1.32
C ALA A 3 15.87 -50.20 0.49
N VAL A 4 14.76 -49.69 1.02
CA VAL A 4 14.05 -48.52 0.47
C VAL A 4 14.62 -47.28 1.16
N PRO A 5 15.13 -46.27 0.43
CA PRO A 5 15.57 -45.03 1.05
C PRO A 5 14.33 -44.19 1.38
N VAL A 6 14.12 -43.94 2.67
CA VAL A 6 13.15 -42.96 3.16
C VAL A 6 13.71 -41.58 2.87
N LEU A 7 13.15 -40.86 1.89
CA LEU A 7 13.33 -39.42 1.77
C LEU A 7 12.61 -38.75 2.95
N LEU A 8 13.37 -38.29 3.94
CA LEU A 8 12.86 -37.30 4.88
C LEU A 8 12.65 -35.99 4.12
N SER A 9 11.39 -35.66 3.84
CA SER A 9 11.01 -34.30 3.52
C SER A 9 11.25 -33.44 4.76
N LEU A 10 12.29 -32.61 4.73
CA LEU A 10 12.43 -31.49 5.65
C LEU A 10 11.24 -30.57 5.40
N ALA A 11 10.20 -30.69 6.20
CA ALA A 11 9.17 -29.68 6.30
C ALA A 11 9.87 -28.42 6.80
N THR A 12 10.15 -27.48 5.89
CA THR A 12 10.54 -26.12 6.26
C THR A 12 9.37 -25.57 7.07
N SER A 13 9.56 -25.48 8.39
CA SER A 13 8.67 -24.72 9.25
C SER A 13 8.68 -23.30 8.71
N ALA A 14 7.58 -22.89 8.04
CA ALA A 14 7.39 -21.50 7.66
C ALA A 14 7.28 -20.71 8.96
N PHE A 15 8.37 -20.08 9.38
CA PHE A 15 8.33 -19.10 10.44
C PHE A 15 7.53 -17.91 9.92
N ALA A 16 6.44 -17.58 10.60
CA ALA A 16 5.66 -16.38 10.29
C ALA A 16 6.58 -15.15 10.31
N ALA A 17 6.48 -14.31 9.27
CA ALA A 17 7.31 -13.13 9.14
C ALA A 17 7.04 -12.16 10.31
N SER A 18 8.11 -11.78 11.02
CA SER A 18 8.05 -10.83 12.13
C SER A 18 7.90 -9.39 11.64
N ALA A 19 7.52 -8.47 12.53
CA ALA A 19 7.49 -7.04 12.22
C ALA A 19 8.85 -6.52 11.71
N SER A 20 9.98 -7.05 12.21
CA SER A 20 11.31 -6.71 11.69
C SER A 20 11.56 -7.20 10.27
N ASP A 21 11.01 -8.36 9.88
CA ASP A 21 11.16 -8.87 8.52
C ASP A 21 10.41 -7.98 7.51
N TRP A 22 9.27 -7.42 7.93
CA TRP A 22 8.43 -6.52 7.12
C TRP A 22 9.04 -5.13 6.89
N GLN A 23 9.86 -4.60 7.81
CA GLN A 23 10.49 -3.27 7.65
C GLN A 23 11.34 -3.13 6.38
N SER A 24 11.92 -4.24 5.92
CA SER A 24 12.74 -4.29 4.70
C SER A 24 11.95 -4.33 3.40
N ARG A 25 10.63 -4.59 3.47
CA ARG A 25 9.78 -4.89 2.33
C ARG A 25 9.28 -3.62 1.63
N SER A 26 8.72 -3.84 0.45
CA SER A 26 7.95 -2.87 -0.33
C SER A 26 6.69 -3.56 -0.84
N ILE A 27 5.53 -2.99 -0.53
CA ILE A 27 4.22 -3.60 -0.71
C ILE A 27 3.55 -3.06 -1.98
N TYR A 28 3.04 -3.95 -2.81
CA TYR A 28 2.17 -3.63 -3.94
C TYR A 28 0.72 -4.02 -3.61
N GLN A 29 -0.15 -3.02 -3.40
CA GLN A 29 -1.55 -3.22 -3.05
C GLN A 29 -2.40 -3.39 -4.32
N VAL A 30 -3.23 -4.43 -4.34
CA VAL A 30 -4.16 -4.74 -5.44
C VAL A 30 -5.60 -4.85 -4.96
N VAL A 31 -6.55 -4.41 -5.78
CA VAL A 31 -7.93 -4.88 -5.70
C VAL A 31 -8.03 -6.16 -6.53
N THR A 32 -8.31 -7.29 -5.89
CA THR A 32 -8.23 -8.62 -6.53
C THR A 32 -9.06 -8.69 -7.82
N ASP A 33 -10.30 -8.20 -7.78
CA ASP A 33 -11.23 -8.15 -8.93
C ASP A 33 -10.74 -7.29 -10.11
N ARG A 34 -9.82 -6.36 -9.86
CA ARG A 34 -9.42 -5.31 -10.82
C ARG A 34 -7.99 -5.45 -11.32
N PHE A 35 -7.22 -6.36 -10.75
CA PHE A 35 -5.80 -6.49 -11.10
C PHE A 35 -5.57 -7.34 -12.34
N ALA A 36 -6.03 -8.60 -12.35
CA ALA A 36 -5.79 -9.53 -13.44
C ALA A 36 -6.79 -10.69 -13.45
N THR A 37 -7.23 -11.08 -14.64
CA THR A 37 -8.13 -12.23 -14.87
C THR A 37 -7.33 -13.53 -15.01
N ALA A 38 -7.97 -14.67 -14.75
CA ALA A 38 -7.29 -15.97 -14.79
C ALA A 38 -6.89 -16.40 -16.22
N ASP A 39 -7.66 -16.01 -17.22
CA ASP A 39 -7.46 -16.34 -18.63
C ASP A 39 -6.62 -15.30 -19.40
N GLY A 40 -6.17 -14.24 -18.71
CA GLY A 40 -5.44 -13.12 -19.30
C GLY A 40 -6.30 -12.21 -20.18
N SER A 41 -7.62 -12.38 -20.17
CA SER A 41 -8.54 -11.47 -20.88
C SER A 41 -8.60 -10.10 -20.21
N GLY A 42 -8.96 -9.08 -20.99
CA GLY A 42 -9.27 -7.75 -20.47
C GLY A 42 -10.75 -7.43 -20.66
N PRO A 43 -11.67 -7.98 -19.84
CA PRO A 43 -13.09 -7.70 -19.98
C PRO A 43 -13.38 -6.21 -19.74
N SER A 44 -14.53 -5.76 -20.24
CA SER A 44 -15.02 -4.42 -19.91
C SER A 44 -15.19 -4.30 -18.39
N CYS A 45 -14.70 -3.20 -17.83
CA CYS A 45 -14.78 -2.92 -16.41
C CYS A 45 -14.98 -1.42 -16.24
N ASN A 46 -16.23 -1.00 -16.37
CA ASN A 46 -16.63 0.37 -16.08
C ASN A 46 -16.77 0.51 -14.56
N THR A 47 -15.93 1.34 -13.94
CA THR A 47 -15.95 1.54 -12.48
C THR A 47 -17.30 2.04 -11.98
N ALA A 48 -18.02 2.85 -12.76
CA ALA A 48 -19.34 3.35 -12.41
C ALA A 48 -20.40 2.24 -12.27
N ASP A 49 -20.20 1.07 -12.88
CA ASP A 49 -21.14 -0.04 -12.77
C ASP A 49 -21.08 -0.70 -11.40
N ARG A 50 -19.95 -0.56 -10.67
CA ARG A 50 -19.73 -1.11 -9.32
C ARG A 50 -19.95 -2.62 -9.23
N LYS A 51 -19.51 -3.37 -10.24
CA LYS A 51 -19.68 -4.83 -10.33
C LYS A 51 -18.35 -5.57 -10.30
N TYR A 52 -18.42 -6.89 -10.11
CA TYR A 52 -17.29 -7.77 -10.38
C TYR A 52 -16.90 -7.67 -11.86
N CYS A 53 -15.60 -7.53 -12.09
CA CYS A 53 -14.99 -7.48 -13.42
C CYS A 53 -14.18 -8.75 -13.75
N GLY A 54 -13.97 -9.64 -12.77
CA GLY A 54 -13.45 -11.00 -13.00
C GLY A 54 -11.97 -11.19 -12.68
N GLY A 55 -11.36 -10.29 -11.91
CA GLY A 55 -10.01 -10.49 -11.41
C GLY A 55 -9.92 -11.58 -10.33
N THR A 56 -8.82 -12.34 -10.31
CA THR A 56 -8.70 -13.58 -9.50
C THR A 56 -7.31 -13.76 -8.91
N TYR A 57 -7.19 -14.67 -7.93
CA TYR A 57 -5.90 -15.09 -7.38
C TYR A 57 -4.96 -15.69 -8.43
N LYS A 58 -5.50 -16.46 -9.39
CA LYS A 58 -4.72 -16.98 -10.54
C LYS A 58 -4.22 -15.86 -11.45
N GLY A 59 -5.06 -14.87 -11.71
CA GLY A 59 -4.66 -13.70 -12.48
C GLY A 59 -3.48 -12.97 -11.82
N ILE A 60 -3.54 -12.76 -10.50
CA ILE A 60 -2.43 -12.18 -9.74
C ILE A 60 -1.17 -13.05 -9.88
N THR A 61 -1.30 -14.36 -9.68
CA THR A 61 -0.19 -15.33 -9.79
C THR A 61 0.53 -15.24 -11.13
N SER A 62 -0.23 -15.10 -12.22
CA SER A 62 0.29 -14.99 -13.59
C SER A 62 1.01 -13.67 -13.89
N HIS A 63 0.87 -12.65 -13.04
CA HIS A 63 1.46 -11.31 -13.22
C HIS A 63 2.47 -10.93 -12.12
N LEU A 64 2.96 -11.89 -11.33
CA LEU A 64 3.98 -11.62 -10.31
C LEU A 64 5.29 -11.06 -10.91
N ASP A 65 5.62 -11.38 -12.17
CA ASP A 65 6.79 -10.80 -12.84
C ASP A 65 6.67 -9.29 -13.06
N TYR A 66 5.45 -8.79 -13.30
CA TYR A 66 5.19 -7.35 -13.41
C TYR A 66 5.45 -6.63 -12.08
N ILE A 67 4.93 -7.18 -10.98
CA ILE A 67 5.10 -6.63 -9.63
C ILE A 67 6.57 -6.70 -9.20
N GLN A 68 7.18 -7.89 -9.29
CA GLN A 68 8.56 -8.13 -8.88
C GLN A 68 9.56 -7.37 -9.76
N GLY A 69 9.25 -7.16 -11.04
CA GLY A 69 10.06 -6.38 -11.97
C GLY A 69 10.26 -4.93 -11.54
N MET A 70 9.28 -4.35 -10.83
CA MET A 70 9.39 -3.02 -10.21
C MET A 70 10.10 -3.03 -8.85
N GLY A 71 10.54 -4.19 -8.37
CA GLY A 71 11.30 -4.34 -7.14
C GLY A 71 10.45 -4.52 -5.88
N PHE A 72 9.13 -4.66 -5.99
CA PHE A 72 8.28 -5.04 -4.86
C PHE A 72 8.54 -6.48 -4.44
N ASP A 73 8.44 -6.74 -3.15
CA ASP A 73 8.66 -8.06 -2.55
C ASP A 73 7.60 -8.41 -1.50
N ALA A 74 6.46 -7.73 -1.55
CA ALA A 74 5.23 -8.11 -0.88
C ALA A 74 4.03 -7.64 -1.70
N ILE A 75 2.91 -8.37 -1.60
CA ILE A 75 1.62 -7.90 -2.14
C ILE A 75 0.59 -7.81 -1.01
N TRP A 76 -0.32 -6.84 -1.11
CA TRP A 76 -1.51 -6.74 -0.26
C TRP A 76 -2.74 -6.91 -1.15
N ILE A 77 -3.51 -7.98 -0.90
CA ILE A 77 -4.74 -8.30 -1.64
C ILE A 77 -6.01 -7.94 -0.83
N SER A 78 -7.13 -7.73 -1.54
CA SER A 78 -8.46 -7.50 -0.96
C SER A 78 -8.90 -8.57 0.05
N PRO A 79 -9.91 -8.30 0.90
CA PRO A 79 -10.43 -9.29 1.84
C PRO A 79 -10.91 -10.57 1.14
N ILE A 80 -10.58 -11.71 1.71
CA ILE A 80 -10.78 -13.02 1.07
C ILE A 80 -12.14 -13.65 1.40
N THR A 81 -12.88 -13.10 2.36
CA THR A 81 -14.12 -13.70 2.90
C THR A 81 -15.31 -13.48 1.98
N LYS A 82 -16.28 -14.39 2.08
CA LYS A 82 -17.50 -14.32 1.29
C LYS A 82 -18.29 -13.06 1.63
N ASN A 83 -18.65 -12.34 0.57
CA ASN A 83 -19.39 -11.09 0.64
C ASN A 83 -20.88 -11.31 0.37
N ILE A 84 -21.71 -10.31 0.72
CA ILE A 84 -23.12 -10.28 0.31
C ILE A 84 -23.24 -10.40 -1.22
N GLY A 85 -24.20 -11.23 -1.65
CA GLY A 85 -24.43 -11.50 -3.07
C GLY A 85 -25.34 -10.46 -3.74
N GLY A 86 -25.25 -10.39 -5.07
CA GLY A 86 -26.10 -9.55 -5.90
C GLY A 86 -25.67 -8.08 -5.97
N SER A 87 -26.33 -7.36 -6.88
CA SER A 87 -26.17 -5.90 -7.00
C SER A 87 -27.10 -5.22 -6.00
N ASN A 88 -26.50 -4.62 -4.98
CA ASN A 88 -27.15 -3.80 -3.97
C ASN A 88 -27.26 -2.36 -4.49
N GLY A 89 -27.84 -1.45 -3.71
CA GLY A 89 -27.99 -0.05 -4.13
C GLY A 89 -26.66 0.67 -4.44
N TYR A 90 -25.53 0.15 -3.93
CA TYR A 90 -24.17 0.59 -4.23
C TYR A 90 -23.35 -0.40 -5.07
N GLY A 91 -23.99 -1.33 -5.78
CA GLY A 91 -23.31 -2.34 -6.59
C GLY A 91 -23.05 -3.64 -5.84
N GLU A 92 -22.01 -4.37 -6.25
CA GLU A 92 -21.66 -5.71 -5.77
C GLU A 92 -20.44 -5.65 -4.84
N GLY A 93 -20.27 -6.65 -3.96
CA GLY A 93 -19.14 -6.73 -3.02
C GLY A 93 -17.77 -7.07 -3.65
N TYR A 94 -17.47 -6.58 -4.85
CA TYR A 94 -16.25 -6.89 -5.62
C TYR A 94 -14.95 -6.50 -4.92
N HIS A 95 -15.04 -5.62 -3.94
CA HIS A 95 -13.92 -5.09 -3.17
C HIS A 95 -13.57 -5.94 -1.94
N GLY A 96 -14.47 -6.81 -1.47
CA GLY A 96 -14.25 -7.70 -0.33
C GLY A 96 -14.69 -7.15 1.04
N TYR A 97 -14.92 -5.84 1.17
CA TYR A 97 -15.31 -5.18 2.43
C TYR A 97 -16.78 -5.31 2.85
N TRP A 98 -17.58 -6.14 2.18
CA TRP A 98 -18.95 -6.42 2.59
C TRP A 98 -19.12 -7.88 3.04
N PRO A 99 -18.35 -8.34 4.04
CA PRO A 99 -18.36 -9.72 4.46
C PRO A 99 -19.74 -10.13 5.00
N MET A 100 -20.10 -11.39 4.77
CA MET A 100 -21.27 -12.02 5.37
C MET A 100 -20.96 -13.39 5.97
N ASP A 101 -19.87 -14.02 5.52
CA ASP A 101 -19.47 -15.35 5.96
C ASP A 101 -17.93 -15.45 6.02
N LEU A 102 -17.40 -15.62 7.23
CA LEU A 102 -15.96 -15.67 7.48
C LEU A 102 -15.29 -16.98 7.08
N TYR A 103 -16.06 -18.06 6.92
CA TYR A 103 -15.54 -19.41 6.69
C TYR A 103 -15.58 -19.84 5.23
N ASN A 104 -16.25 -19.07 4.38
CA ASN A 104 -16.23 -19.24 2.93
C ASN A 104 -15.44 -18.10 2.26
N LEU A 105 -14.81 -18.42 1.14
CA LEU A 105 -14.09 -17.42 0.34
C LEU A 105 -15.06 -16.60 -0.52
N ASN A 106 -14.60 -15.43 -0.96
CA ASN A 106 -15.28 -14.63 -1.96
C ASN A 106 -15.44 -15.43 -3.26
N ASP A 107 -16.70 -15.58 -3.70
CA ASP A 107 -17.05 -16.39 -4.87
C ASP A 107 -16.45 -15.84 -6.19
N GLY A 108 -16.05 -14.57 -6.23
CA GLY A 108 -15.49 -13.91 -7.41
C GLY A 108 -13.98 -14.06 -7.60
N PHE A 109 -13.21 -14.43 -6.57
CA PHE A 109 -11.73 -14.36 -6.62
C PHE A 109 -11.04 -15.67 -6.96
N GLY A 110 -11.75 -16.79 -6.90
CA GLY A 110 -11.23 -18.14 -7.15
C GLY A 110 -11.38 -19.07 -5.95
N THR A 111 -10.69 -20.20 -6.01
CA THR A 111 -10.79 -21.27 -5.01
C THR A 111 -9.74 -21.12 -3.89
N ALA A 112 -9.90 -21.91 -2.82
CA ALA A 112 -8.91 -22.01 -1.76
C ALA A 112 -7.54 -22.53 -2.24
N ASP A 113 -7.53 -23.41 -3.25
CA ASP A 113 -6.29 -23.90 -3.85
C ASP A 113 -5.60 -22.81 -4.66
N ASP A 114 -6.36 -21.94 -5.34
CA ASP A 114 -5.79 -20.81 -6.08
C ASP A 114 -5.12 -19.79 -5.14
N LEU A 115 -5.69 -19.55 -3.95
CA LEU A 115 -5.08 -18.69 -2.94
C LEU A 115 -3.80 -19.30 -2.34
N LYS A 116 -3.79 -20.63 -2.11
CA LYS A 116 -2.58 -21.35 -1.70
C LYS A 116 -1.50 -21.33 -2.78
N GLU A 117 -1.89 -21.46 -4.05
CA GLU A 117 -0.97 -21.37 -5.19
C GLU A 117 -0.34 -19.98 -5.27
N LEU A 118 -1.13 -18.91 -5.10
CA LEU A 118 -0.63 -17.54 -5.03
C LEU A 118 0.40 -17.37 -3.90
N SER A 119 0.07 -17.82 -2.69
CA SER A 119 0.98 -17.78 -1.54
C SER A 119 2.29 -18.52 -1.84
N ALA A 120 2.20 -19.76 -2.32
CA ALA A 120 3.38 -20.56 -2.67
C ALA A 120 4.23 -19.93 -3.79
N ALA A 121 3.60 -19.30 -4.79
CA ALA A 121 4.29 -18.61 -5.88
C ALA A 121 5.04 -17.37 -5.39
N LEU A 122 4.46 -16.60 -4.46
CA LEU A 122 5.11 -15.48 -3.79
C LEU A 122 6.31 -15.96 -2.98
N HIS A 123 6.14 -16.98 -2.13
CA HIS A 123 7.23 -17.52 -1.31
C HIS A 123 8.39 -18.07 -2.14
N LYS A 124 8.11 -18.75 -3.25
CA LYS A 124 9.15 -19.21 -4.20
C LYS A 124 9.99 -18.06 -4.77
N ARG A 125 9.43 -16.85 -4.81
CA ARG A 125 10.08 -15.63 -5.28
C ARG A 125 10.71 -14.80 -4.15
N GLY A 126 10.64 -15.27 -2.90
CA GLY A 126 11.07 -14.51 -1.72
C GLY A 126 10.17 -13.30 -1.41
N MET A 127 8.92 -13.33 -1.89
CA MET A 127 7.91 -12.30 -1.68
C MET A 127 6.92 -12.71 -0.60
N TYR A 128 6.29 -11.72 0.05
CA TYR A 128 5.29 -11.94 1.09
C TYR A 128 3.85 -11.70 0.64
N LEU A 129 2.92 -12.45 1.22
CA LEU A 129 1.48 -12.28 1.07
C LEU A 129 0.90 -11.55 2.29
N MET A 130 0.34 -10.35 2.06
CA MET A 130 -0.54 -9.66 2.99
C MET A 130 -1.99 -9.79 2.55
N VAL A 131 -2.87 -10.15 3.48
CA VAL A 131 -4.31 -10.25 3.23
C VAL A 131 -5.04 -9.19 4.04
N ASP A 132 -5.98 -8.50 3.41
CA ASP A 132 -6.88 -7.58 4.10
C ASP A 132 -7.93 -8.35 4.92
N VAL A 133 -8.28 -7.84 6.10
CA VAL A 133 -9.29 -8.44 6.99
C VAL A 133 -10.23 -7.39 7.54
N VAL A 134 -11.52 -7.72 7.56
CA VAL A 134 -12.58 -6.90 8.17
C VAL A 134 -13.04 -7.59 9.45
N VAL A 135 -13.00 -6.85 10.55
CA VAL A 135 -13.47 -7.30 11.87
C VAL A 135 -14.72 -6.53 12.30
N ASN A 136 -14.77 -5.24 11.97
CA ASN A 136 -15.75 -4.30 12.51
C ASN A 136 -17.20 -4.71 12.24
N HIS A 137 -17.51 -5.14 11.02
CA HIS A 137 -18.88 -5.26 10.57
C HIS A 137 -19.08 -6.43 9.62
N PHE A 138 -20.33 -6.88 9.51
CA PHE A 138 -20.86 -7.55 8.32
C PHE A 138 -21.75 -6.60 7.53
N ALA A 139 -21.83 -6.77 6.21
CA ALA A 139 -22.71 -5.94 5.40
C ALA A 139 -24.11 -6.52 5.29
N ALA A 140 -25.11 -5.64 5.30
CA ALA A 140 -26.52 -5.96 5.25
C ALA A 140 -27.26 -5.06 4.27
N THR A 141 -28.26 -5.60 3.59
CA THR A 141 -29.12 -4.87 2.63
C THR A 141 -30.40 -4.31 3.26
N SER A 142 -30.49 -4.35 4.60
CA SER A 142 -31.60 -3.83 5.38
C SER A 142 -31.15 -3.51 6.81
N THR A 143 -31.94 -2.71 7.53
CA THR A 143 -31.73 -2.38 8.94
C THR A 143 -32.84 -2.97 9.83
N PRO A 144 -32.64 -3.08 11.15
CA PRO A 144 -33.70 -3.48 12.07
C PRO A 144 -34.95 -2.58 11.97
N PRO A 145 -36.17 -3.14 12.13
CA PRO A 145 -36.46 -4.54 12.49
C PRO A 145 -36.53 -5.50 11.28
N SER A 146 -36.23 -5.05 10.05
CA SER A 146 -36.33 -5.89 8.84
C SER A 146 -35.13 -6.80 8.64
N LEU A 147 -33.99 -6.46 9.24
CA LEU A 147 -32.78 -7.26 9.19
C LEU A 147 -32.97 -8.60 9.91
N THR A 148 -32.55 -9.68 9.25
CA THR A 148 -32.50 -11.03 9.83
C THR A 148 -31.05 -11.51 9.87
N TYR A 149 -30.67 -12.15 10.98
CA TYR A 149 -29.26 -12.50 11.22
C TYR A 149 -28.90 -13.93 10.79
N GLY A 150 -29.88 -14.80 10.54
CA GLY A 150 -29.65 -16.23 10.27
C GLY A 150 -28.83 -16.55 9.01
N GLY A 151 -28.63 -15.58 8.11
CA GLY A 151 -27.84 -15.72 6.88
C GLY A 151 -26.35 -15.42 7.03
N TYR A 152 -25.91 -14.95 8.21
CA TYR A 152 -24.53 -14.57 8.49
C TYR A 152 -23.77 -15.70 9.18
N SER A 153 -22.45 -15.81 8.96
CA SER A 153 -21.62 -16.83 9.61
C SER A 153 -20.28 -16.27 10.06
N PRO A 154 -19.85 -16.53 11.32
CA PRO A 154 -20.54 -17.29 12.37
C PRO A 154 -21.61 -16.52 13.13
N PHE A 155 -21.68 -15.20 12.96
CA PHE A 155 -22.49 -14.29 13.78
C PHE A 155 -23.94 -14.26 13.28
N ASN A 156 -24.74 -15.21 13.74
CA ASN A 156 -26.09 -15.43 13.23
C ASN A 156 -27.20 -15.01 14.20
N ALA A 157 -26.85 -14.36 15.31
CA ALA A 157 -27.78 -13.84 16.29
C ALA A 157 -27.67 -12.33 16.43
N GLU A 158 -28.79 -11.65 16.73
CA GLU A 158 -28.81 -10.19 16.97
C GLU A 158 -27.82 -9.76 18.07
N THR A 159 -27.61 -10.61 19.08
CA THR A 159 -26.68 -10.35 20.19
C THR A 159 -25.21 -10.35 19.80
N ASP A 160 -24.86 -10.86 18.61
CA ASP A 160 -23.51 -10.77 18.06
C ASP A 160 -23.18 -9.37 17.52
N TYR A 161 -24.17 -8.47 17.46
CA TYR A 161 -24.07 -7.12 16.92
C TYR A 161 -24.36 -6.07 17.99
N HIS A 162 -23.78 -4.89 17.82
CA HIS A 162 -24.16 -3.73 18.63
C HIS A 162 -25.60 -3.29 18.32
N PRO A 163 -26.31 -2.71 19.31
CA PRO A 163 -27.62 -2.12 19.07
C PRO A 163 -27.59 -1.14 17.91
N PHE A 164 -28.60 -1.21 17.04
CA PHE A 164 -28.63 -0.39 15.84
C PHE A 164 -28.66 1.12 16.14
N CYS A 165 -27.61 1.80 15.69
CA CYS A 165 -27.49 3.24 15.55
C CYS A 165 -26.50 3.51 14.43
N PHE A 166 -26.64 4.60 13.67
CA PHE A 166 -25.57 5.06 12.79
C PHE A 166 -24.65 6.02 13.55
N ILE A 167 -23.37 6.08 13.17
CA ILE A 167 -22.45 7.09 13.69
C ILE A 167 -22.92 8.47 13.22
N THR A 168 -23.17 9.39 14.15
CA THR A 168 -23.58 10.77 13.85
C THR A 168 -22.56 11.81 14.32
N ASP A 169 -21.68 11.46 15.25
CA ASP A 169 -20.63 12.30 15.81
C ASP A 169 -19.31 11.52 15.88
N PHE A 170 -18.42 11.80 14.92
CA PHE A 170 -17.09 11.19 14.86
C PHE A 170 -16.12 11.68 15.95
N ASN A 171 -16.50 12.66 16.77
CA ASN A 171 -15.72 13.07 17.95
C ASN A 171 -16.09 12.24 19.20
N ASN A 172 -17.18 11.48 19.15
CA ASN A 172 -17.56 10.57 20.22
C ASN A 172 -17.01 9.18 19.94
N GLN A 173 -15.87 8.84 20.52
CA GLN A 173 -15.20 7.56 20.29
C GLN A 173 -16.10 6.35 20.61
N THR A 174 -16.97 6.44 21.62
CA THR A 174 -17.92 5.34 21.91
C THR A 174 -18.89 5.14 20.76
N GLN A 175 -19.37 6.22 20.15
CA GLN A 175 -20.26 6.12 19.00
C GLN A 175 -19.51 5.57 17.78
N VAL A 176 -18.27 6.01 17.56
CA VAL A 176 -17.40 5.52 16.49
C VAL A 176 -17.14 4.01 16.61
N GLU A 177 -17.08 3.48 17.85
CA GLU A 177 -16.80 2.07 18.15
C GLU A 177 -18.03 1.16 18.26
N GLN A 178 -19.23 1.71 18.48
CA GLN A 178 -20.43 0.91 18.81
C GLN A 178 -21.66 1.25 17.97
N CYS A 179 -21.58 2.20 17.05
CA CYS A 179 -22.61 2.45 16.04
C CYS A 179 -22.15 2.02 14.66
N TRP A 180 -23.13 1.68 13.84
CA TRP A 180 -22.96 1.10 12.53
C TRP A 180 -22.43 2.14 11.53
N LEU A 181 -21.57 1.65 10.64
CA LEU A 181 -21.14 2.34 9.42
C LEU A 181 -22.17 2.12 8.29
N GLY A 182 -21.92 2.75 7.14
CA GLY A 182 -22.81 2.69 5.98
C GLY A 182 -24.11 3.46 6.20
N ASP A 183 -25.18 3.02 5.53
CA ASP A 183 -26.48 3.66 5.60
C ASP A 183 -27.64 2.65 5.39
N THR A 184 -28.86 3.15 5.14
CA THR A 184 -30.03 2.29 4.94
C THR A 184 -30.03 1.51 3.64
N THR A 185 -29.15 1.83 2.69
CA THR A 185 -28.99 1.16 1.40
C THR A 185 -28.09 -0.07 1.54
N VAL A 186 -26.92 0.13 2.14
CA VAL A 186 -26.02 -0.94 2.58
C VAL A 186 -25.57 -0.58 3.99
N ALA A 187 -26.14 -1.28 4.97
CA ALA A 187 -25.81 -1.09 6.37
C ALA A 187 -24.61 -1.97 6.72
N LEU A 188 -23.65 -1.43 7.46
CA LEU A 188 -22.54 -2.21 7.98
C LEU A 188 -22.87 -2.57 9.43
N SER A 189 -23.56 -3.70 9.59
CA SER A 189 -23.97 -4.26 10.88
C SER A 189 -22.77 -4.48 11.77
N ASP A 190 -22.67 -3.63 12.79
CA ASP A 190 -21.50 -3.51 13.64
C ASP A 190 -21.43 -4.69 14.63
N ILE A 191 -20.31 -5.39 14.63
CA ILE A 191 -20.10 -6.59 15.43
C ILE A 191 -19.79 -6.20 16.87
N ASN A 192 -20.45 -6.84 17.84
CA ASN A 192 -20.25 -6.61 19.27
C ASN A 192 -18.91 -7.18 19.74
N THR A 193 -17.82 -6.43 19.54
CA THR A 193 -16.45 -6.82 19.89
C THR A 193 -16.17 -6.85 21.40
N GLU A 194 -17.16 -6.55 22.23
CA GLU A 194 -17.17 -6.64 23.69
C GLU A 194 -17.60 -8.04 24.14
N SER A 195 -18.29 -8.79 23.27
CA SER A 195 -18.68 -10.18 23.52
C SER A 195 -17.49 -11.12 23.50
N GLU A 196 -17.24 -11.83 24.61
CA GLU A 196 -16.18 -12.85 24.69
C GLU A 196 -16.29 -13.92 23.60
N ASN A 197 -17.52 -14.31 23.23
CA ASN A 197 -17.75 -15.28 22.17
C ASN A 197 -17.27 -14.75 20.81
N VAL A 198 -17.58 -13.49 20.50
CA VAL A 198 -17.14 -12.81 19.27
C VAL A 198 -15.62 -12.72 19.22
N VAL A 199 -14.99 -12.25 20.31
CA VAL A 199 -13.53 -12.12 20.40
C VAL A 199 -12.84 -13.48 20.21
N ASN A 200 -13.30 -14.52 20.90
CA ASN A 200 -12.72 -15.87 20.78
C ASN A 200 -12.90 -16.45 19.36
N THR A 201 -14.03 -16.14 18.72
CA THR A 201 -14.32 -16.56 17.35
C THR A 201 -13.38 -15.90 16.36
N TYR A 202 -13.18 -14.58 16.44
CA TYR A 202 -12.24 -13.86 15.58
C TYR A 202 -10.78 -14.30 15.81
N ASN A 203 -10.36 -14.49 17.06
CA ASN A 203 -9.01 -14.99 17.38
C ASN A 203 -8.75 -16.37 16.75
N THR A 204 -9.75 -17.26 16.81
CA THR A 204 -9.66 -18.59 16.19
C THR A 204 -9.65 -18.50 14.67
N TRP A 205 -10.53 -17.66 14.10
CA TRP A 205 -10.63 -17.45 12.67
C TRP A 205 -9.32 -16.90 12.08
N VAL A 206 -8.78 -15.82 12.64
CA VAL A 206 -7.58 -15.18 12.09
C VAL A 206 -6.38 -16.12 12.15
N LYS A 207 -6.22 -16.87 13.24
CA LYS A 207 -5.19 -17.90 13.39
C LYS A 207 -5.31 -18.98 12.32
N ASN A 208 -6.53 -19.41 12.03
CA ASN A 208 -6.78 -20.47 11.06
C ASN A 208 -6.49 -20.01 9.64
N ILE A 209 -6.94 -18.82 9.23
CA ILE A 209 -6.70 -18.34 7.87
C ILE A 209 -5.21 -18.06 7.63
N THR A 210 -4.49 -17.49 8.60
CA THR A 210 -3.08 -17.17 8.44
C THR A 210 -2.25 -18.44 8.31
N SER A 211 -2.53 -19.45 9.14
CA SER A 211 -1.86 -20.75 9.04
C SER A 211 -2.27 -21.54 7.79
N PHE A 212 -3.54 -21.54 7.40
CA PHE A 212 -4.05 -22.40 6.32
C PHE A 212 -3.62 -21.92 4.93
N TYR A 213 -3.54 -20.60 4.73
CA TYR A 213 -3.11 -19.99 3.46
C TYR A 213 -1.65 -19.53 3.48
N SER A 214 -0.92 -19.77 4.57
CA SER A 214 0.48 -19.31 4.76
C SER A 214 0.61 -17.81 4.50
N ILE A 215 -0.23 -17.01 5.16
CA ILE A 215 -0.22 -15.55 5.05
C ILE A 215 0.94 -15.01 5.90
N ASP A 216 1.67 -14.01 5.40
CA ASP A 216 2.84 -13.43 6.07
C ASP A 216 2.51 -12.17 6.87
N GLY A 217 1.36 -11.54 6.59
CA GLY A 217 0.87 -10.36 7.30
C GLY A 217 -0.60 -10.07 7.02
N ILE A 218 -1.23 -9.28 7.86
CA ILE A 218 -2.61 -8.83 7.69
C ILE A 218 -2.69 -7.30 7.66
N ARG A 219 -3.45 -6.76 6.70
CA ARG A 219 -3.95 -5.38 6.80
C ARG A 219 -5.33 -5.45 7.44
N ILE A 220 -5.57 -4.63 8.45
CA ILE A 220 -6.81 -4.64 9.21
C ILE A 220 -7.60 -3.39 8.84
N ASP A 221 -8.78 -3.59 8.28
CA ASP A 221 -9.73 -2.54 7.93
C ASP A 221 -10.33 -1.88 9.18
N THR A 222 -10.73 -0.59 9.05
CA THR A 222 -11.62 0.10 10.00
C THR A 222 -11.18 0.03 11.48
N VAL A 223 -9.87 0.05 11.75
CA VAL A 223 -9.32 -0.21 13.11
C VAL A 223 -9.87 0.72 14.18
N LYS A 224 -10.12 1.98 13.84
CA LYS A 224 -10.61 2.99 14.80
C LYS A 224 -12.06 2.80 15.24
N HIS A 225 -12.79 1.90 14.56
CA HIS A 225 -14.18 1.56 14.83
C HIS A 225 -14.34 0.36 15.75
N VAL A 226 -13.23 -0.21 16.24
CA VAL A 226 -13.25 -1.27 17.25
C VAL A 226 -12.43 -0.81 18.44
N ARG A 227 -12.95 -1.07 19.65
CA ARG A 227 -12.26 -0.76 20.91
C ARG A 227 -10.83 -1.26 20.93
N LYS A 228 -9.92 -0.44 21.46
CA LYS A 228 -8.47 -0.69 21.40
C LYS A 228 -8.03 -2.01 22.04
N ASP A 229 -8.70 -2.45 23.10
CA ASP A 229 -8.31 -3.65 23.85
C ASP A 229 -8.72 -4.98 23.17
N PHE A 230 -9.48 -4.93 22.07
CA PHE A 230 -9.67 -6.07 21.17
C PHE A 230 -8.36 -6.49 20.47
N TRP A 231 -7.60 -5.49 19.99
CA TRP A 231 -6.51 -5.71 19.04
C TRP A 231 -5.35 -6.58 19.54
N PRO A 232 -4.81 -6.41 20.78
CA PRO A 232 -3.64 -7.17 21.21
C PRO A 232 -3.82 -8.70 21.15
N ALA A 233 -5.03 -9.19 21.50
CA ALA A 233 -5.33 -10.62 21.43
C ALA A 233 -5.49 -11.11 19.98
N PHE A 234 -6.14 -10.29 19.14
CA PHE A 234 -6.34 -10.58 17.72
C PHE A 234 -5.03 -10.65 16.94
N VAL A 235 -4.17 -9.62 17.06
CA VAL A 235 -2.87 -9.59 16.37
C VAL A 235 -1.93 -10.68 16.88
N LYS A 236 -1.98 -11.00 18.18
CA LYS A 236 -1.23 -12.14 18.72
C LYS A 236 -1.72 -13.47 18.16
N SER A 237 -3.03 -13.61 17.97
CA SER A 237 -3.65 -14.84 17.44
C SER A 237 -3.39 -15.03 15.96
N SER A 238 -3.30 -13.96 15.18
CA SER A 238 -2.92 -14.03 13.76
C SER A 238 -1.52 -14.62 13.59
N GLY A 239 -0.61 -14.35 14.54
CA GLY A 239 0.75 -14.87 14.57
C GLY A 239 1.67 -14.27 13.50
N VAL A 240 1.23 -13.23 12.81
CA VAL A 240 1.89 -12.58 11.67
C VAL A 240 1.89 -11.07 11.87
N PHE A 241 2.71 -10.35 11.10
CA PHE A 241 2.70 -8.88 11.12
C PHE A 241 1.31 -8.30 10.84
N SER A 242 0.94 -7.26 11.58
CA SER A 242 -0.33 -6.55 11.44
C SER A 242 -0.13 -5.07 11.11
N ILE A 243 -0.90 -4.57 10.13
CA ILE A 243 -0.98 -3.14 9.84
C ILE A 243 -2.43 -2.66 9.83
N GLY A 244 -2.76 -1.72 10.72
CA GLY A 244 -4.11 -1.20 10.87
C GLY A 244 -4.43 0.04 10.04
N GLU A 245 -5.67 0.12 9.56
CA GLU A 245 -6.22 1.34 8.98
C GLU A 245 -6.85 2.23 10.05
N VAL A 246 -6.17 3.33 10.39
CA VAL A 246 -6.70 4.39 11.25
C VAL A 246 -6.76 5.68 10.44
N LEU A 247 -7.87 5.88 9.74
CA LEU A 247 -8.09 7.09 8.94
C LEU A 247 -8.32 8.30 9.86
N SER A 248 -7.25 9.05 10.10
CA SER A 248 -7.24 10.34 10.81
C SER A 248 -6.04 11.17 10.39
N ASN A 249 -6.21 12.50 10.37
CA ASN A 249 -5.10 13.44 10.18
C ASN A 249 -4.39 13.78 11.50
N GLU A 250 -4.90 13.31 12.64
CA GLU A 250 -4.30 13.54 13.95
C GLU A 250 -3.20 12.52 14.24
N THR A 251 -1.95 12.99 14.25
CA THR A 251 -0.76 12.15 14.45
C THR A 251 -0.77 11.44 15.80
N GLN A 252 -1.17 12.12 16.88
CA GLN A 252 -1.24 11.50 18.21
C GLN A 252 -2.34 10.42 18.28
N TYR A 253 -3.53 10.70 17.75
CA TYR A 253 -4.63 9.74 17.73
C TYR A 253 -4.27 8.48 16.95
N THR A 254 -3.72 8.65 15.74
CA THR A 254 -3.27 7.55 14.87
C THR A 254 -2.12 6.78 15.50
N GLY A 255 -1.14 7.51 16.05
CA GLY A 255 0.05 6.94 16.68
C GLY A 255 -0.26 6.07 17.88
N ASP A 256 -1.28 6.40 18.66
CA ASP A 256 -1.64 5.59 19.84
C ASP A 256 -2.05 4.15 19.49
N TYR A 257 -2.61 3.91 18.29
CA TYR A 257 -2.94 2.55 17.84
C TYR A 257 -1.71 1.66 17.62
N THR A 258 -0.52 2.24 17.39
CA THR A 258 0.73 1.47 17.31
C THR A 258 1.14 0.80 18.64
N ASN A 259 0.46 1.11 19.75
CA ASN A 259 0.61 0.39 21.01
C ASN A 259 -0.13 -0.96 21.04
N TYR A 260 -1.08 -1.19 20.13
CA TYR A 260 -2.00 -2.34 20.14
C TYR A 260 -1.80 -3.30 18.96
N MET A 261 -0.98 -2.90 17.98
CA MET A 261 -0.61 -3.68 16.79
C MET A 261 0.79 -3.29 16.30
N ASP A 262 1.35 -4.01 15.31
CA ASP A 262 2.73 -3.76 14.88
C ASP A 262 2.89 -2.44 14.14
N ALA A 263 1.88 -2.08 13.35
CA ALA A 263 1.91 -0.93 12.45
C ALA A 263 0.52 -0.33 12.21
N VAL A 264 0.51 0.91 11.72
CA VAL A 264 -0.67 1.56 11.14
C VAL A 264 -0.30 2.15 9.78
N LEU A 265 -1.30 2.36 8.93
CA LEU A 265 -1.16 3.19 7.73
C LEU A 265 -0.91 4.64 8.15
N ASP A 266 0.14 5.25 7.61
CA ASP A 266 0.57 6.61 7.96
C ASP A 266 -0.26 7.68 7.24
N TYR A 267 -1.56 7.72 7.57
CA TYR A 267 -2.48 8.76 7.11
C TYR A 267 -2.01 10.18 7.47
N PRO A 268 -1.44 10.47 8.66
CA PRO A 268 -0.89 11.79 8.96
C PRO A 268 0.15 12.27 7.92
N SER A 269 1.11 11.42 7.54
CA SER A 269 2.03 11.74 6.45
C SER A 269 1.31 11.86 5.10
N TRP A 270 0.34 11.00 4.80
CA TRP A 270 -0.43 11.08 3.56
C TRP A 270 -1.12 12.45 3.37
N PHE A 271 -1.76 12.99 4.42
CA PHE A 271 -2.37 14.32 4.37
C PHE A 271 -1.34 15.42 4.10
N ALA A 272 -0.18 15.35 4.75
CA ALA A 272 0.89 16.34 4.58
C ALA A 272 1.51 16.30 3.18
N VAL A 273 1.83 15.10 2.68
CA VAL A 273 2.43 14.88 1.35
C VAL A 273 1.45 15.27 0.24
N THR A 274 0.19 14.87 0.37
CA THR A 274 -0.85 15.20 -0.60
C THR A 274 -1.02 16.71 -0.72
N GLN A 275 -1.18 17.43 0.39
CA GLN A 275 -1.31 18.89 0.40
C GLN A 275 -0.05 19.61 -0.10
N ALA A 276 1.14 19.03 0.10
CA ALA A 276 2.39 19.63 -0.33
C ALA A 276 2.60 19.57 -1.84
N PHE A 277 2.18 18.46 -2.47
CA PHE A 277 2.51 18.19 -3.89
C PHE A 277 1.31 18.19 -4.84
N ALA A 278 0.06 18.24 -4.37
CA ALA A 278 -1.11 18.26 -5.26
C ALA A 278 -1.18 19.50 -6.17
N SER A 279 -0.44 20.56 -5.86
CA SER A 279 -0.29 21.75 -6.70
C SER A 279 1.05 22.45 -6.47
N THR A 280 1.37 23.42 -7.33
CA THR A 280 2.57 24.26 -7.18
C THR A 280 2.50 25.28 -6.05
N THR A 281 1.32 25.43 -5.44
CA THR A 281 1.08 26.29 -4.27
C THR A 281 0.88 25.47 -2.98
N GLY A 282 1.14 24.16 -3.04
CA GLY A 282 1.04 23.27 -1.89
C GLY A 282 2.01 23.65 -0.76
N ASN A 283 1.70 23.21 0.45
CA ASN A 283 2.47 23.58 1.64
C ASN A 283 3.49 22.51 2.04
N ILE A 284 4.73 22.64 1.58
CA ILE A 284 5.85 21.73 1.90
C ILE A 284 6.19 21.73 3.40
N ALA A 285 5.92 22.83 4.12
CA ALA A 285 6.20 22.90 5.55
C ALA A 285 5.41 21.87 6.37
N LEU A 286 4.26 21.40 5.87
CA LEU A 286 3.48 20.34 6.50
C LEU A 286 4.28 19.03 6.62
N ILE A 287 5.08 18.69 5.61
CA ILE A 287 5.94 17.49 5.65
C ILE A 287 7.01 17.68 6.73
N ALA A 288 7.70 18.83 6.74
CA ALA A 288 8.76 19.11 7.70
C ALA A 288 8.26 19.15 9.15
N GLN A 289 7.02 19.59 9.36
CA GLN A 289 6.35 19.59 10.68
C GLN A 289 5.88 18.19 11.08
N ASN A 290 5.40 17.38 10.13
CA ASN A 290 4.83 16.07 10.41
C ASN A 290 5.89 15.02 10.76
N ILE A 291 7.08 15.05 10.14
CA ILE A 291 8.17 14.08 10.40
C ILE A 291 8.52 13.95 11.90
N PRO A 292 8.83 15.05 12.63
CA PRO A 292 9.13 14.91 14.06
C PRO A 292 7.91 14.51 14.90
N GLU A 293 6.69 14.86 14.48
CA GLU A 293 5.47 14.47 15.20
C GLU A 293 5.18 12.97 15.06
N THR A 294 5.32 12.38 13.86
CA THR A 294 5.17 10.93 13.69
C THR A 294 6.26 10.19 14.44
N GLN A 295 7.51 10.66 14.41
CA GLN A 295 8.61 10.08 15.18
C GLN A 295 8.41 10.13 16.70
N LYS A 296 7.67 11.13 17.18
CA LYS A 296 7.35 11.31 18.60
C LYS A 296 6.19 10.42 19.04
N TYR A 297 5.10 10.37 18.28
CA TYR A 297 3.86 9.71 18.73
C TYR A 297 3.72 8.27 18.27
N PHE A 298 4.39 7.88 17.17
CA PHE A 298 4.33 6.50 16.72
C PHE A 298 5.34 5.67 17.50
N LYS A 299 4.96 4.46 17.89
CA LYS A 299 5.86 3.50 18.51
C LYS A 299 7.09 3.27 17.61
N ASN A 300 8.27 3.21 18.22
CA ASN A 300 9.56 3.12 17.51
C ASN A 300 9.78 4.26 16.49
N GLY A 301 9.08 5.38 16.68
CA GLY A 301 9.12 6.57 15.83
C GLY A 301 8.89 6.31 14.35
N GLY A 302 7.86 5.54 14.02
CA GLY A 302 7.33 5.42 12.67
C GLY A 302 8.08 4.45 11.74
N ILE A 303 9.11 3.76 12.21
CA ILE A 303 9.92 2.84 11.39
C ILE A 303 9.13 1.64 10.84
N SER A 304 8.00 1.29 11.45
CA SER A 304 7.18 0.14 11.05
C SER A 304 5.84 0.51 10.40
N THR A 305 5.53 1.80 10.20
CA THR A 305 4.24 2.20 9.60
C THR A 305 4.19 1.97 8.09
N GLY A 306 2.98 1.92 7.53
CA GLY A 306 2.78 1.82 6.08
C GLY A 306 2.69 3.19 5.43
N ALA A 307 3.68 3.55 4.61
CA ALA A 307 3.71 4.81 3.88
C ALA A 307 3.10 4.63 2.48
N PHE A 308 2.07 5.40 2.15
CA PHE A 308 1.36 5.31 0.88
C PHE A 308 1.03 6.71 0.34
N LEU A 309 0.71 6.78 -0.96
CA LEU A 309 0.23 8.01 -1.62
C LEU A 309 -1.19 7.84 -2.17
N GLU A 310 -1.49 6.65 -2.69
CA GLU A 310 -2.81 6.29 -3.20
C GLU A 310 -3.30 5.02 -2.49
N ASN A 311 -4.61 4.87 -2.40
CA ASN A 311 -5.30 3.65 -1.97
C ASN A 311 -6.68 3.58 -2.67
N HIS A 312 -7.53 2.65 -2.26
CA HIS A 312 -8.85 2.42 -2.87
C HIS A 312 -9.99 3.27 -2.28
N ASP A 313 -9.73 4.07 -1.24
CA ASP A 313 -10.73 4.87 -0.51
C ASP A 313 -10.59 6.37 -0.76
N GLN A 314 -9.39 6.80 -1.17
CA GLN A 314 -9.09 8.18 -1.54
C GLN A 314 -9.03 8.32 -3.06
N PRO A 315 -9.30 9.52 -3.61
CA PRO A 315 -8.98 9.82 -5.00
C PRO A 315 -7.52 9.48 -5.29
N ARG A 316 -7.27 9.01 -6.52
CA ARG A 316 -5.89 8.89 -6.99
C ARG A 316 -5.22 10.25 -6.94
N PHE A 317 -3.93 10.28 -6.64
CA PHE A 317 -3.18 11.53 -6.54
C PHE A 317 -3.21 12.28 -7.88
N GLN A 318 -3.15 11.54 -8.99
CA GLN A 318 -3.21 12.11 -10.33
C GLN A 318 -4.61 12.61 -10.76
N SER A 319 -5.64 12.43 -9.94
CA SER A 319 -6.92 13.13 -10.12
C SER A 319 -6.83 14.62 -9.75
N TRP A 320 -5.88 15.01 -8.89
CA TRP A 320 -5.65 16.41 -8.51
C TRP A 320 -4.63 17.10 -9.41
N THR A 321 -3.58 16.38 -9.83
CA THR A 321 -2.56 16.91 -10.73
C THR A 321 -1.96 15.84 -11.63
N THR A 322 -1.83 16.14 -12.92
CA THR A 322 -1.16 15.28 -13.91
C THR A 322 0.26 15.77 -14.23
N ASP A 323 0.76 16.78 -13.50
CA ASP A 323 2.16 17.21 -13.60
C ASP A 323 3.07 16.10 -13.05
N LEU A 324 3.75 15.40 -13.96
CA LEU A 324 4.62 14.27 -13.60
C LEU A 324 5.74 14.64 -12.63
N SER A 325 6.20 15.89 -12.60
CA SER A 325 7.21 16.30 -11.64
C SER A 325 6.62 16.33 -10.23
N LEU A 326 5.42 16.89 -10.04
CA LEU A 326 4.72 16.85 -8.75
C LEU A 326 4.43 15.40 -8.31
N VAL A 327 3.93 14.57 -9.22
CA VAL A 327 3.65 13.14 -8.96
C VAL A 327 4.91 12.40 -8.52
N LYS A 328 6.03 12.58 -9.23
CA LYS A 328 7.31 11.95 -8.86
C LYS A 328 7.83 12.38 -7.51
N ASN A 329 7.66 13.65 -7.11
CA ASN A 329 8.07 14.11 -5.78
C ASN A 329 7.23 13.45 -4.67
N ALA A 330 5.90 13.44 -4.84
CA ALA A 330 4.99 12.80 -3.90
C ALA A 330 5.27 11.29 -3.77
N MET A 331 5.47 10.60 -4.89
CA MET A 331 5.87 9.19 -4.92
C MET A 331 7.23 8.96 -4.27
N THR A 332 8.21 9.83 -4.49
CA THR A 332 9.54 9.65 -3.90
C THR A 332 9.49 9.62 -2.38
N TYR A 333 8.69 10.49 -1.77
CA TYR A 333 8.57 10.55 -0.31
C TYR A 333 8.18 9.20 0.31
N THR A 334 7.25 8.46 -0.30
CA THR A 334 6.76 7.19 0.27
C THR A 334 7.82 6.09 0.31
N PHE A 335 8.87 6.17 -0.51
CA PHE A 335 9.95 5.16 -0.56
C PHE A 335 11.16 5.51 0.30
N VAL A 336 11.37 6.80 0.61
CA VAL A 336 12.54 7.29 1.36
C VAL A 336 12.23 7.60 2.83
N THR A 337 10.95 7.57 3.21
CA THR A 337 10.47 7.79 4.57
C THR A 337 10.83 6.64 5.53
N ASP A 338 10.44 6.79 6.79
CA ASP A 338 10.76 5.85 7.85
C ASP A 338 10.09 4.50 7.71
N GLY A 339 8.84 4.49 7.25
CA GLY A 339 8.00 3.31 7.14
C GLY A 339 8.27 2.39 5.94
N ILE A 340 7.36 1.44 5.78
CA ILE A 340 7.27 0.45 4.72
C ILE A 340 6.53 1.09 3.53
N PRO A 341 7.14 1.24 2.35
CA PRO A 341 6.46 1.77 1.17
C PRO A 341 5.33 0.85 0.71
N ILE A 342 4.18 1.45 0.40
CA ILE A 342 3.02 0.81 -0.18
C ILE A 342 2.65 1.58 -1.46
N LEU A 343 2.56 0.88 -2.57
CA LEU A 343 2.08 1.41 -3.84
C LEU A 343 0.75 0.76 -4.21
N TYR A 344 -0.26 1.58 -4.47
CA TYR A 344 -1.56 1.12 -4.95
C TYR A 344 -1.52 0.93 -6.47
N TYR A 345 -1.99 -0.22 -6.94
CA TYR A 345 -1.91 -0.57 -8.36
C TYR A 345 -2.53 0.52 -9.26
N GLY A 346 -1.92 0.73 -10.42
CA GLY A 346 -2.32 1.75 -11.39
C GLY A 346 -1.68 3.12 -11.16
N GLN A 347 -1.15 3.39 -9.96
CA GLN A 347 -0.38 4.60 -9.67
C GLN A 347 0.83 4.72 -10.60
N GLU A 348 1.56 3.61 -10.80
CA GLU A 348 2.68 3.48 -11.71
C GLU A 348 2.29 3.61 -13.20
N GLN A 349 1.01 3.45 -13.51
CA GLN A 349 0.47 3.55 -14.87
C GLN A 349 -0.14 4.92 -15.18
N GLY A 350 -0.22 5.82 -14.19
CA GLY A 350 -0.77 7.15 -14.40
C GLY A 350 -2.29 7.26 -14.21
N TYR A 351 -2.91 6.33 -13.47
CA TYR A 351 -4.36 6.35 -13.27
C TYR A 351 -4.84 7.61 -12.52
N THR A 352 -6.00 8.12 -12.91
CA THR A 352 -6.52 9.43 -12.48
C THR A 352 -7.93 9.36 -11.88
N GLY A 353 -8.41 8.17 -11.52
CA GLY A 353 -9.72 8.00 -10.89
C GLY A 353 -9.91 8.91 -9.68
N GLY A 354 -11.08 9.55 -9.62
CA GLY A 354 -11.50 10.36 -8.46
C GLY A 354 -11.90 9.48 -7.26
N ASN A 355 -12.88 9.94 -6.47
CA ASN A 355 -13.44 9.16 -5.37
C ASN A 355 -14.00 7.80 -5.86
N GLU A 356 -14.21 6.89 -4.90
CA GLU A 356 -14.93 5.64 -5.11
C GLU A 356 -16.24 5.87 -5.92
N PRO A 357 -16.49 5.09 -6.98
CA PRO A 357 -15.78 3.87 -7.40
C PRO A 357 -14.63 4.12 -8.39
N ALA A 358 -14.39 5.38 -8.78
CA ALA A 358 -13.52 5.71 -9.91
C ALA A 358 -12.05 5.36 -9.67
N SER A 359 -11.59 5.33 -8.42
CA SER A 359 -10.22 4.93 -8.02
C SER A 359 -9.93 3.42 -8.16
N ARG A 360 -10.86 2.61 -8.66
CA ARG A 360 -10.76 1.14 -8.74
C ARG A 360 -10.73 0.64 -10.20
N GLU A 361 -10.03 1.35 -11.08
CA GLU A 361 -9.89 1.03 -12.50
C GLU A 361 -9.20 -0.31 -12.72
N ALA A 362 -9.52 -1.05 -13.78
CA ALA A 362 -8.92 -2.36 -14.02
C ALA A 362 -7.54 -2.29 -14.69
N LEU A 363 -6.50 -2.87 -14.06
CA LEU A 363 -5.11 -2.72 -14.50
C LEU A 363 -4.82 -3.34 -15.86
N TRP A 364 -5.55 -4.38 -16.25
CA TRP A 364 -5.35 -5.06 -17.54
C TRP A 364 -5.51 -4.13 -18.75
N PHE A 365 -6.23 -3.01 -18.63
CA PHE A 365 -6.31 -2.00 -19.69
C PHE A 365 -4.96 -1.35 -20.03
N THR A 366 -3.99 -1.44 -19.12
CA THR A 366 -2.63 -0.94 -19.33
C THR A 366 -1.75 -1.94 -20.08
N SER A 367 -2.25 -3.16 -20.30
CA SER A 367 -1.48 -4.31 -20.80
C SER A 367 -0.22 -4.60 -19.97
N TYR A 368 -0.21 -4.17 -18.70
CA TYR A 368 0.95 -4.28 -17.79
C TYR A 368 2.23 -3.71 -18.42
N GLN A 369 2.10 -2.67 -19.24
CA GLN A 369 3.22 -2.09 -19.96
C GLN A 369 4.26 -1.54 -18.98
N THR A 370 5.52 -1.95 -19.13
CA THR A 370 6.64 -1.48 -18.30
C THR A 370 7.59 -0.57 -19.07
N GLN A 371 7.61 -0.67 -20.39
CA GLN A 371 8.52 0.09 -21.24
C GLN A 371 7.97 1.47 -21.55
N ASN A 372 8.84 2.49 -21.55
CA ASN A 372 8.49 3.89 -21.80
C ASN A 372 7.39 4.39 -20.83
N LYS A 373 7.43 3.92 -19.58
CA LYS A 373 6.48 4.30 -18.53
C LYS A 373 7.25 5.03 -17.42
N PRO A 374 7.25 6.37 -17.42
CA PRO A 374 8.06 7.16 -16.50
C PRO A 374 7.86 6.83 -15.02
N LEU A 375 6.64 6.50 -14.59
CA LEU A 375 6.36 6.19 -13.18
C LEU A 375 6.74 4.75 -12.81
N VAL A 376 6.62 3.78 -13.73
CA VAL A 376 7.17 2.42 -13.55
C VAL A 376 8.70 2.49 -13.37
N GLU A 377 9.40 3.23 -14.24
CA GLU A 377 10.86 3.41 -14.14
C GLU A 377 11.25 4.11 -12.83
N HIS A 378 10.48 5.14 -12.45
CA HIS A 378 10.70 5.91 -11.22
C HIS A 378 10.59 5.01 -9.98
N VAL A 379 9.50 4.27 -9.82
CA VAL A 379 9.28 3.33 -8.71
C VAL A 379 10.34 2.24 -8.67
N SER A 380 10.71 1.69 -9.84
CA SER A 380 11.74 0.66 -9.95
C SER A 380 13.09 1.17 -9.42
N LYS A 381 13.44 2.43 -9.74
CA LYS A 381 14.64 3.07 -9.23
C LYS A 381 14.57 3.30 -7.72
N LEU A 382 13.43 3.77 -7.20
CA LEU A 382 13.23 4.02 -5.77
C LEU A 382 13.35 2.72 -4.95
N ASN A 383 12.71 1.64 -5.39
CA ASN A 383 12.82 0.33 -4.74
C ASN A 383 14.27 -0.17 -4.73
N ALA A 384 14.96 -0.08 -5.88
CA ALA A 384 16.35 -0.48 -5.95
C ALA A 384 17.27 0.39 -5.07
N ALA A 385 17.00 1.70 -4.97
CA ALA A 385 17.76 2.61 -4.12
C ALA A 385 17.54 2.30 -2.63
N ARG A 386 16.30 2.03 -2.23
CA ARG A 386 15.99 1.57 -0.86
C ARG A 386 16.72 0.27 -0.52
N LYS A 387 16.68 -0.72 -1.42
CA LYS A 387 17.40 -2.00 -1.23
C LYS A 387 18.92 -1.81 -1.14
N ALA A 388 19.48 -0.94 -1.97
CA ALA A 388 20.90 -0.58 -1.92
C ALA A 388 21.27 0.11 -0.59
N ALA A 389 20.42 1.02 -0.10
CA ALA A 389 20.62 1.69 1.18
C ALA A 389 20.55 0.71 2.36
N ILE A 390 19.61 -0.24 2.35
CA ILE A 390 19.50 -1.31 3.36
C ILE A 390 20.75 -2.21 3.34
N ALA A 391 21.20 -2.64 2.15
CA ALA A 391 22.38 -3.50 2.01
C ALA A 391 23.68 -2.78 2.39
N GLY A 392 23.76 -1.47 2.11
CA GLY A 392 24.92 -0.62 2.36
C GLY A 392 25.03 -0.08 3.79
N ASP A 393 23.97 -0.19 4.59
CA ASP A 393 23.94 0.24 5.99
C ASP A 393 23.02 -0.65 6.83
N SER A 394 23.62 -1.51 7.64
CA SER A 394 22.92 -2.41 8.58
C SER A 394 21.97 -1.70 9.56
N LYS A 395 22.13 -0.39 9.78
CA LYS A 395 21.28 0.42 10.66
C LYS A 395 20.20 1.18 9.91
N PHE A 396 20.14 1.11 8.58
CA PHE A 396 19.21 1.90 7.76
C PHE A 396 17.77 1.73 8.22
N LEU A 397 17.31 0.50 8.44
CA LEU A 397 15.94 0.21 8.88
C LEU A 397 15.66 0.80 10.28
N SER A 398 16.63 0.78 11.18
CA SER A 398 16.50 1.36 12.53
C SER A 398 16.76 2.88 12.60
N THR A 399 17.21 3.50 11.51
CA THR A 399 17.56 4.92 11.49
C THR A 399 16.35 5.76 11.15
N GLN A 400 16.05 6.75 11.98
CA GLN A 400 15.00 7.73 11.69
C GLN A 400 15.45 8.74 10.62
N MET A 401 14.53 9.12 9.76
CA MET A 401 14.73 10.15 8.76
C MET A 401 14.86 11.53 9.44
N LYS A 402 15.76 12.38 8.96
CA LYS A 402 15.88 13.77 9.43
C LYS A 402 15.54 14.76 8.31
N VAL A 403 14.98 15.90 8.69
CA VAL A 403 14.89 17.07 7.80
C VAL A 403 16.26 17.77 7.80
N VAL A 404 16.87 17.91 6.64
CA VAL A 404 18.18 18.55 6.44
C VAL A 404 18.02 20.03 6.11
N ALA A 405 17.04 20.35 5.26
CA ALA A 405 16.69 21.71 4.90
C ALA A 405 15.22 21.79 4.50
N ASN A 406 14.60 22.95 4.68
CA ASN A 406 13.27 23.24 4.14
C ASN A 406 13.15 24.70 3.71
N SER A 407 12.23 24.96 2.79
CA SER A 407 11.83 26.29 2.33
C SER A 407 10.35 26.26 1.96
N THR A 408 9.84 27.34 1.36
CA THR A 408 8.47 27.39 0.85
C THR A 408 8.16 26.27 -0.16
N HIS A 409 9.10 25.96 -1.04
CA HIS A 409 8.89 25.03 -2.15
C HIS A 409 9.73 23.75 -2.07
N ASN A 410 10.73 23.71 -1.19
CA ASN A 410 11.70 22.63 -1.14
C ASN A 410 11.79 21.99 0.24
N ILE A 411 12.06 20.69 0.25
CA ILE A 411 12.46 19.96 1.44
C ILE A 411 13.58 18.98 1.08
N ALA A 412 14.61 18.94 1.92
CA ALA A 412 15.62 17.91 1.87
C ALA A 412 15.51 17.05 3.13
N VAL A 413 15.42 15.74 2.95
CA VAL A 413 15.38 14.74 4.01
C VAL A 413 16.51 13.74 3.85
N GLN A 414 16.92 13.11 4.93
CA GLN A 414 17.98 12.12 4.91
C GLN A 414 17.71 10.98 5.87
N LYS A 415 17.82 9.73 5.39
CA LYS A 415 17.76 8.51 6.21
C LYS A 415 19.05 7.72 6.00
N GLY A 416 19.86 7.57 7.05
CA GLY A 416 21.23 7.06 6.91
C GLY A 416 22.05 7.89 5.91
N LYS A 417 22.55 7.25 4.85
CA LYS A 417 23.28 7.87 3.73
C LYS A 417 22.41 8.08 2.47
N LEU A 418 21.09 7.94 2.58
CA LEU A 418 20.16 8.25 1.51
C LEU A 418 19.66 9.68 1.68
N LEU A 419 20.18 10.62 0.88
CA LEU A 419 19.81 12.03 0.90
C LEU A 419 18.81 12.33 -0.22
N THR A 420 17.65 12.87 0.10
CA THR A 420 16.60 13.16 -0.87
C THR A 420 16.21 14.62 -0.84
N ALA A 421 16.16 15.27 -2.00
CA ALA A 421 15.64 16.62 -2.15
C ALA A 421 14.38 16.60 -3.03
N LEU A 422 13.30 17.21 -2.52
CA LEU A 422 11.98 17.27 -3.13
C LEU A 422 11.56 18.72 -3.33
N THR A 423 10.72 18.95 -4.34
CA THR A 423 10.16 20.26 -4.66
C THR A 423 8.73 20.17 -5.16
N ASN A 424 7.94 21.22 -4.92
CA ASN A 424 6.61 21.35 -5.52
C ASN A 424 6.53 22.44 -6.60
N VAL A 425 7.64 22.90 -7.19
CA VAL A 425 7.57 23.93 -8.27
C VAL A 425 6.94 23.43 -9.59
N GLY A 426 6.72 22.12 -9.74
CA GLY A 426 6.14 21.50 -10.94
C GLY A 426 7.07 21.48 -12.15
N SER A 427 6.60 20.89 -13.26
CA SER A 427 7.42 20.66 -14.45
C SER A 427 7.84 21.93 -15.17
N GLN A 428 7.09 23.03 -14.96
CA GLN A 428 7.36 24.36 -15.52
C GLN A 428 8.13 25.25 -14.55
N GLY A 429 8.44 24.76 -13.35
CA GLY A 429 9.21 25.49 -12.35
C GLY A 429 10.65 25.74 -12.82
N ALA A 430 11.22 26.87 -12.36
CA ALA A 430 12.63 27.16 -12.57
C ALA A 430 13.50 26.09 -11.90
N ALA A 431 14.69 25.85 -12.45
CA ALA A 431 15.65 24.98 -11.78
C ALA A 431 16.10 25.63 -10.47
N GLU A 432 16.02 24.87 -9.38
CA GLU A 432 16.44 25.33 -8.06
C GLU A 432 17.73 24.63 -7.66
N ASN A 433 18.73 25.41 -7.27
CA ASN A 433 20.01 24.90 -6.80
C ASN A 433 20.26 25.42 -5.40
N PHE A 434 20.63 24.52 -4.50
CA PHE A 434 20.99 24.88 -3.13
C PHE A 434 21.99 23.88 -2.56
N GLU A 435 22.79 24.36 -1.61
CA GLU A 435 23.76 23.54 -0.91
C GLU A 435 23.13 22.95 0.35
N LEU A 436 23.32 21.65 0.55
CA LEU A 436 22.93 20.93 1.75
C LEU A 436 24.16 20.71 2.61
N THR A 437 24.13 21.27 3.81
CA THR A 437 25.18 21.13 4.82
C THR A 437 24.81 20.09 5.87
N GLY A 438 25.77 19.62 6.66
CA GLY A 438 25.48 18.64 7.74
C GLY A 438 24.96 17.28 7.25
N THR A 439 25.25 16.94 6.00
CA THR A 439 24.88 15.67 5.35
C THR A 439 25.60 14.47 6.01
N GLY A 440 26.78 14.71 6.60
CA GLY A 440 27.62 13.66 7.16
C GLY A 440 28.30 12.78 6.10
N TYR A 441 28.36 13.19 4.84
CA TYR A 441 29.26 12.58 3.85
C TYR A 441 30.72 12.95 4.12
N SER A 442 31.63 12.10 3.63
CA SER A 442 33.07 12.34 3.71
C SER A 442 33.48 13.39 2.68
N ALA A 443 34.60 14.08 2.94
CA ALA A 443 35.18 15.01 1.98
C ALA A 443 35.42 14.32 0.63
N ASN A 444 34.90 14.91 -0.47
CA ASN A 444 35.03 14.37 -1.84
C ASN A 444 34.38 12.99 -2.05
N GLU A 445 33.45 12.57 -1.18
CA GLU A 445 32.74 11.30 -1.33
C GLU A 445 31.99 11.27 -2.68
N GLN A 446 32.13 10.14 -3.38
CA GLN A 446 31.48 9.93 -4.68
C GLN A 446 30.05 9.45 -4.48
N LEU A 447 29.11 10.20 -5.02
CA LEU A 447 27.68 9.99 -4.90
C LEU A 447 27.05 9.89 -6.29
N VAL A 448 25.82 9.39 -6.36
CA VAL A 448 25.00 9.45 -7.57
C VAL A 448 23.60 9.94 -7.20
N ASP A 449 22.97 10.73 -8.07
CA ASP A 449 21.53 10.88 -8.08
C ASP A 449 20.91 9.72 -8.86
N ILE A 450 20.21 8.81 -8.19
CA ILE A 450 19.64 7.60 -8.81
C ILE A 450 18.49 7.90 -9.79
N ILE A 451 17.86 9.08 -9.68
CA ILE A 451 16.75 9.48 -10.55
C ILE A 451 17.29 9.79 -11.95
N SER A 452 18.30 10.65 -12.02
CA SER A 452 18.93 11.06 -13.29
C SER A 452 20.14 10.20 -13.70
N CYS A 453 20.66 9.38 -12.79
CA CYS A 453 21.93 8.67 -12.91
C CYS A 453 23.14 9.58 -13.16
N THR A 454 23.10 10.81 -12.64
CA THR A 454 24.24 11.74 -12.71
C THR A 454 25.12 11.61 -11.47
N ASN A 455 26.44 11.68 -11.66
CA ASN A 455 27.39 11.73 -10.56
C ASN A 455 27.28 13.03 -9.79
N VAL A 456 27.33 12.92 -8.47
CA VAL A 456 27.41 14.03 -7.53
C VAL A 456 28.64 13.82 -6.67
N THR A 457 29.32 14.88 -6.26
CA THR A 457 30.49 14.77 -5.37
C THR A 457 30.26 15.69 -4.19
N ALA A 458 30.41 15.15 -2.97
CA ALA A 458 30.40 15.97 -1.77
C ALA A 458 31.64 16.89 -1.77
N ASP A 459 31.51 18.12 -1.28
CA ASP A 459 32.64 19.05 -1.24
C ASP A 459 33.70 18.65 -0.18
N ALA A 460 34.71 19.49 0.04
CA ALA A 460 35.76 19.25 1.03
C ALA A 460 35.24 19.22 2.49
N SER A 461 34.04 19.74 2.74
CA SER A 461 33.35 19.74 4.04
C SER A 461 32.27 18.65 4.13
N GLY A 462 32.06 17.87 3.06
CA GLY A 462 30.99 16.88 2.97
C GLY A 462 29.64 17.46 2.53
N ASN A 463 29.53 18.75 2.19
CA ASN A 463 28.29 19.36 1.72
C ASN A 463 27.92 18.85 0.32
N VAL A 464 26.64 18.86 -0.01
CA VAL A 464 26.14 18.37 -1.30
C VAL A 464 25.31 19.45 -1.99
N ASN A 465 25.70 19.82 -3.21
CA ASN A 465 24.91 20.68 -4.06
C ASN A 465 23.82 19.89 -4.77
N VAL A 466 22.57 20.25 -4.52
CA VAL A 466 21.41 19.68 -5.22
C VAL A 466 20.92 20.64 -6.30
N ALA A 467 20.41 20.07 -7.38
CA ALA A 467 19.95 20.76 -8.57
C ALA A 467 18.61 20.16 -9.04
N LEU A 468 17.51 20.71 -8.55
CA LEU A 468 16.14 20.25 -8.86
C LEU A 468 15.71 20.80 -10.22
N LYS A 469 16.04 20.08 -11.29
CA LYS A 469 15.78 20.49 -12.69
C LYS A 469 14.41 20.02 -13.17
N GLY A 470 13.63 20.95 -13.73
CA GLY A 470 12.28 20.69 -14.24
C GLY A 470 11.33 20.15 -13.16
N GLY A 471 11.53 20.58 -11.90
CA GLY A 471 10.76 20.15 -10.75
C GLY A 471 10.94 18.67 -10.35
N ASN A 472 11.91 17.93 -10.92
CA ASN A 472 12.11 16.53 -10.55
C ASN A 472 12.80 16.39 -9.19
N PRO A 473 12.49 15.33 -8.41
CA PRO A 473 13.21 15.03 -7.18
C PRO A 473 14.65 14.59 -7.49
N GLN A 474 15.53 14.70 -6.49
CA GLN A 474 16.85 14.06 -6.50
C GLN A 474 16.98 13.12 -5.31
N VAL A 475 17.49 11.91 -5.56
CA VAL A 475 17.73 10.90 -4.53
C VAL A 475 19.17 10.45 -4.62
N ILE A 476 19.97 10.87 -3.67
CA ILE A 476 21.43 10.79 -3.66
C ILE A 476 21.89 9.71 -2.69
N ILE A 477 22.76 8.83 -3.18
CA ILE A 477 23.33 7.72 -2.42
C ILE A 477 24.84 7.56 -2.75
N PRO A 478 25.67 7.10 -1.81
CA PRO A 478 27.06 6.77 -2.09
C PRO A 478 27.22 5.71 -3.17
N VAL A 479 28.18 5.91 -4.08
CA VAL A 479 28.52 4.93 -5.13
C VAL A 479 28.92 3.58 -4.52
N SER A 480 29.54 3.59 -3.33
CA SER A 480 29.91 2.39 -2.59
C SER A 480 28.73 1.50 -2.20
N GLN A 481 27.52 2.05 -2.06
CA GLN A 481 26.31 1.31 -1.70
C GLN A 481 25.56 0.76 -2.93
N LEU A 482 25.95 1.14 -4.15
CA LEU A 482 25.27 0.72 -5.38
C LEU A 482 25.79 -0.60 -5.96
N SER A 483 26.86 -1.15 -5.41
CA SER A 483 27.44 -2.38 -5.94
C SER A 483 26.40 -3.52 -5.95
N GLY A 484 26.19 -4.16 -7.09
CA GLY A 484 25.22 -5.24 -7.24
C GLY A 484 23.77 -4.82 -7.48
N SER A 485 23.44 -3.52 -7.39
CA SER A 485 22.04 -3.05 -7.42
C SER A 485 21.44 -2.99 -8.83
N GLY A 486 22.26 -2.89 -9.89
CA GLY A 486 21.76 -2.65 -11.24
C GLY A 486 21.43 -1.18 -11.54
N LEU A 487 21.59 -0.28 -10.57
CA LEU A 487 21.28 1.14 -10.72
C LEU A 487 22.43 1.89 -11.37
N CYS A 488 22.09 2.75 -12.32
CA CYS A 488 23.01 3.72 -12.93
C CYS A 488 24.33 3.10 -13.43
N GLY A 489 24.23 1.90 -14.02
CA GLY A 489 25.38 1.19 -14.59
C GLY A 489 26.14 0.30 -13.59
N SER A 490 25.71 0.20 -12.33
CA SER A 490 26.24 -0.83 -11.43
C SER A 490 25.82 -2.22 -11.93
N ALA A 491 26.74 -3.17 -12.03
CA ALA A 491 26.41 -4.51 -12.51
C ALA A 491 25.44 -5.20 -11.53
N LYS A 492 24.33 -5.78 -12.03
CA LYS A 492 23.53 -6.72 -11.23
C LYS A 492 24.32 -8.01 -11.07
N SER A 493 24.40 -8.55 -9.85
CA SER A 493 24.80 -9.96 -9.70
C SER A 493 23.73 -10.82 -10.37
N ALA A 494 24.10 -11.52 -11.46
CA ALA A 494 23.16 -12.28 -12.25
C ALA A 494 22.58 -13.45 -11.44
N VAL A 495 21.29 -13.36 -11.08
CA VAL A 495 20.50 -14.54 -10.73
C VAL A 495 20.11 -15.21 -12.04
N THR A 496 20.69 -16.38 -12.29
CA THR A 496 20.50 -17.13 -13.53
C THR A 496 19.13 -17.82 -13.50
N THR A 497 18.12 -17.23 -14.13
CA THR A 497 16.89 -17.93 -14.53
C THR A 497 16.87 -18.09 -16.04
N SER A 498 17.10 -19.32 -16.49
CA SER A 498 17.07 -19.71 -17.90
C SER A 498 15.63 -19.81 -18.41
N SER A 499 15.26 -18.99 -19.39
CA SER A 499 14.13 -19.30 -20.29
C SER A 499 14.37 -18.67 -21.66
N GLY A 500 14.34 -19.52 -22.68
CA GLY A 500 14.68 -19.20 -24.07
C GLY A 500 13.69 -18.26 -24.77
N SER A 501 14.21 -17.46 -25.69
CA SER A 501 13.43 -16.57 -26.54
C SER A 501 12.81 -17.30 -27.73
N ASN A 502 11.65 -16.82 -28.16
CA ASN A 502 11.23 -16.90 -29.56
C ASN A 502 10.63 -15.55 -29.98
N ASN A 503 11.15 -15.03 -31.08
CA ASN A 503 10.83 -13.75 -31.71
C ASN A 503 9.51 -13.82 -32.50
N GLY A 504 8.82 -12.68 -32.61
CA GLY A 504 7.78 -12.44 -33.62
C GLY A 504 7.15 -11.07 -33.51
N ALA A 505 7.60 -10.12 -34.34
CA ALA A 505 7.12 -8.75 -34.43
C ALA A 505 5.95 -8.59 -35.42
N SER A 506 5.04 -7.64 -35.16
CA SER A 506 4.48 -6.78 -36.23
C SER A 506 3.58 -5.65 -35.66
N THR A 507 3.86 -4.45 -36.16
CA THR A 507 3.22 -3.13 -35.96
C THR A 507 1.99 -2.93 -36.85
N VAL A 508 0.94 -2.22 -36.39
CA VAL A 508 0.17 -1.20 -37.15
C VAL A 508 -0.53 -0.26 -36.15
N GLY A 509 -0.42 1.07 -36.34
CA GLY A 509 -1.09 2.08 -35.51
C GLY A 509 -2.38 2.65 -36.12
N PHE A 510 -3.10 3.50 -35.40
CA PHE A 510 -3.75 4.72 -35.92
C PHE A 510 -4.35 5.61 -34.80
N ALA A 511 -4.11 6.91 -34.98
CA ALA A 511 -4.90 8.12 -34.72
C ALA A 511 -5.69 8.36 -33.41
N SER A 512 -5.38 9.53 -32.85
CA SER A 512 -6.02 10.28 -31.77
C SER A 512 -7.47 10.70 -32.01
N ALA A 513 -8.22 10.86 -30.92
CA ALA A 513 -9.31 11.83 -30.82
C ALA A 513 -9.30 12.49 -29.44
N ILE A 514 -9.33 13.82 -29.46
CA ILE A 514 -9.33 14.76 -28.35
C ILE A 514 -10.78 14.90 -27.86
N LEU A 515 -11.02 14.88 -26.55
CA LEU A 515 -12.20 15.51 -25.98
C LEU A 515 -11.86 16.14 -24.62
N ALA A 516 -12.01 17.45 -24.56
CA ALA A 516 -11.90 18.28 -23.36
C ALA A 516 -13.21 18.22 -22.56
N ALA A 517 -13.14 18.16 -21.24
CA ALA A 517 -14.27 18.46 -20.36
C ALA A 517 -13.80 19.19 -19.10
N ALA A 518 -14.61 20.16 -18.69
CA ALA A 518 -14.33 21.24 -17.77
C ALA A 518 -14.33 20.82 -16.29
N ILE A 519 -13.55 21.56 -15.50
CA ILE A 519 -13.36 21.39 -14.06
C ILE A 519 -14.49 22.11 -13.30
N GLY A 520 -15.23 21.34 -12.50
CA GLY A 520 -16.12 21.85 -11.45
C GLY A 520 -15.56 21.48 -10.07
N VAL A 521 -15.34 22.48 -9.24
CA VAL A 521 -14.87 22.35 -7.85
C VAL A 521 -16.05 21.92 -6.96
N VAL A 522 -15.95 20.78 -6.27
CA VAL A 522 -16.88 20.41 -5.19
C VAL A 522 -16.12 19.77 -4.03
N GLY A 523 -16.46 20.21 -2.82
CA GLY A 523 -15.81 19.89 -1.56
C GLY A 523 -15.95 18.44 -1.10
N VAL A 524 -14.98 18.03 -0.30
CA VAL A 524 -14.86 16.74 0.37
C VAL A 524 -15.97 16.60 1.41
N LEU A 525 -16.86 15.63 1.22
CA LEU A 525 -17.69 15.05 2.28
C LEU A 525 -17.26 13.59 2.51
N PRO A 526 -17.21 13.11 3.75
CA PRO A 526 -16.82 11.74 4.06
C PRO A 526 -18.03 10.83 3.87
N PHE A 527 -18.15 10.19 2.71
CA PHE A 527 -18.87 8.93 2.59
C PHE A 527 -17.81 7.87 2.35
N LEU A 528 -17.43 7.18 3.42
CA LEU A 528 -16.60 5.99 3.38
C LEU A 528 -17.51 4.79 3.65
N PHE A 529 -17.44 3.85 2.71
CA PHE A 529 -18.07 2.52 2.65
C PHE A 529 -19.53 2.42 2.18
#